data_AF-A0AAU0R5G4-F1
#
_entry.id   AF-A0AAU0R5G4-F1
#
_cell.length_a   1.000
_cell.length_b   1.000
_cell.length_c   1.000
_cell.angle_alpha   90.00
_cell.angle_beta   90.00
_cell.angle_gamma   90.00
#
_symmetry.space_group_name_H-M   'P 1'
#
loop_
_entity.id
_entity.type
_entity.pdbx_description
1 polymer ?
#
loop_
_entity_poly.entity_id
_entity_poly.type
_entity_poly.pdbx_seq_one_letter_code
_entity_poly.pdbx_strand_id
1 'polypeptide(L)' 'MSLSSFKRKFARIYGNSPNKWLLEKRMERAAKMLRHEHRKASEIYYELGYENLSSFIQSFKQIYGITPKQYQLNA' A
#
# COMPACT_ATOMS: atom_id res chain seq x y z
N MET A 1 -9.75 18.82 17.19
CA MET A 1 -10.15 17.39 17.25
C MET A 1 -8.97 16.59 17.80
N SER A 2 -9.13 15.73 18.80
CA SER A 2 -8.02 14.90 19.32
C SER A 2 -7.74 13.68 18.46
N LEU A 3 -6.52 13.10 18.56
CA LEU A 3 -6.12 11.90 17.82
C LEU A 3 -7.07 10.71 18.07
N SER A 4 -7.51 10.52 19.32
CA SER A 4 -8.46 9.47 19.70
C SER A 4 -9.84 9.69 19.06
N SER A 5 -10.32 10.93 19.03
CA SER A 5 -11.60 11.26 18.39
C SER A 5 -11.52 11.10 16.86
N PHE A 6 -10.38 11.42 16.25
CA PHE A 6 -10.13 11.12 14.83
C PHE A 6 -10.17 9.62 14.54
N LYS A 7 -9.41 8.80 15.28
CA LYS A 7 -9.36 7.35 15.09
C LYS A 7 -10.75 6.70 15.19
N ARG A 8 -11.55 7.07 16.21
CA ARG A 8 -12.92 6.55 16.36
C ARG A 8 -13.83 6.96 15.20
N LYS A 9 -13.79 8.24 14.80
CA LYS A 9 -14.63 8.75 13.71
C LYS A 9 -14.24 8.10 12.38
N PHE A 10 -12.94 7.93 12.13
CA PHE A 10 -12.42 7.26 10.95
C PHE A 10 -12.87 5.81 10.89
N ALA A 11 -12.68 5.04 11.96
CA ALA A 11 -13.11 3.64 12.02
C ALA A 11 -14.63 3.49 11.85
N ARG A 12 -15.44 4.45 12.33
CA ARG A 12 -16.89 4.45 12.11
C ARG A 12 -17.26 4.66 10.63
N ILE A 13 -16.51 5.47 9.90
CA ILE A 13 -16.79 5.77 8.47
C ILE A 13 -16.24 4.68 7.55
N TYR A 14 -15.02 4.21 7.82
CA TYR A 14 -14.27 3.32 6.92
C TYR A 14 -14.20 1.86 7.40
N GLY A 15 -14.78 1.54 8.56
CA GLY A 15 -14.83 0.19 9.13
C GLY A 15 -13.48 -0.35 9.64
N ASN A 16 -12.42 0.46 9.58
CA ASN A 16 -11.06 -0.01 9.86
C ASN A 16 -10.17 1.12 10.43
N SER A 17 -9.02 0.76 10.99
CA SER A 17 -8.06 1.74 11.50
C SER A 17 -7.49 2.61 10.37
N PRO A 18 -7.18 3.90 10.62
CA PRO A 18 -6.57 4.77 9.63
C PRO A 18 -5.29 4.20 9.02
N ASN A 19 -4.46 3.53 9.84
CA ASN A 19 -3.20 2.95 9.39
C ASN A 19 -3.42 1.82 8.39
N LYS A 20 -4.36 0.91 8.66
CA LYS A 20 -4.65 -0.21 7.76
C LYS A 20 -5.30 0.29 6.47
N TRP A 21 -6.22 1.25 6.56
CA TRP A 21 -6.81 1.88 5.37
C TRP A 21 -5.75 2.58 4.50
N LEU A 22 -4.83 3.32 5.12
CA LEU A 22 -3.75 3.99 4.39
C LEU A 22 -2.82 2.98 3.71
N LEU A 23 -2.48 1.88 4.39
CA LEU A 23 -1.68 0.80 3.84
C LEU A 23 -2.36 0.19 2.61
N GLU A 24 -3.65 -0.17 2.73
CA GLU A 24 -4.45 -0.71 1.62
C GLU A 24 -4.46 0.24 0.42
N LYS A 25 -4.70 1.54 0.65
CA LYS A 25 -4.70 2.54 -0.43
C LYS A 25 -3.32 2.74 -1.07
N ARG A 26 -2.24 2.69 -0.29
CA ARG A 26 -0.87 2.71 -0.84
C ARG A 26 -0.62 1.48 -1.71
N MET A 27 -1.04 0.29 -1.27
CA MET A 27 -0.87 -0.95 -2.04
C MET A 27 -1.76 -1.02 -3.28
N GLU A 28 -2.97 -0.47 -3.26
CA GLU A 28 -3.80 -0.27 -4.45
C GLU A 28 -3.10 0.62 -5.49
N ARG A 29 -2.50 1.74 -5.05
CA ARG A 29 -1.75 2.64 -5.94
C ARG A 29 -0.52 1.93 -6.53
N ALA A 30 0.23 1.22 -5.69
CA ALA A 30 1.37 0.42 -6.11
C ALA A 30 0.99 -0.60 -7.20
N ALA A 31 -0.09 -1.34 -6.97
CA ALA A 31 -0.61 -2.32 -7.92
C ALA A 31 -0.96 -1.69 -9.27
N LYS A 32 -1.59 -0.51 -9.27
CA LYS A 32 -1.90 0.23 -10.51
C LYS A 32 -0.63 0.63 -11.26
N MET A 33 0.38 1.16 -10.57
CA MET A 33 1.66 1.54 -11.19
C MET A 33 2.40 0.33 -11.78
N LEU A 34 2.38 -0.81 -11.08
CA LEU A 34 3.03 -2.04 -11.54
C LEU A 34 2.35 -2.62 -12.80
N ARG A 35 1.01 -2.62 -12.84
CA ARG A 35 0.26 -3.21 -13.98
C ARG A 35 0.08 -2.26 -15.16
N HIS A 36 -0.32 -1.01 -14.91
CA HIS A 36 -0.73 -0.09 -15.97
C HIS A 36 0.43 0.74 -16.51
N GLU A 37 1.39 1.10 -15.66
CA GLU A 37 2.52 1.95 -16.05
C GLU A 37 3.79 1.13 -16.31
N HIS A 38 3.74 -0.20 -16.13
CA HIS A 38 4.87 -1.13 -16.23
C HIS A 38 6.11 -0.73 -15.41
N ARG A 39 5.93 0.10 -14.37
CA ARG A 39 7.01 0.57 -13.52
C ARG A 39 7.53 -0.55 -12.63
N LYS A 40 8.82 -0.49 -12.27
CA LYS A 40 9.43 -1.47 -11.38
C LYS A 40 9.21 -1.08 -9.92
N ALA A 41 9.15 -2.09 -9.04
CA ALA A 41 9.10 -1.89 -7.60
C ALA A 41 10.22 -0.96 -7.07
N SER A 42 11.42 -1.07 -7.65
CA SER A 42 12.58 -0.23 -7.34
C SER A 42 12.41 1.24 -7.71
N GLU A 43 11.48 1.58 -8.60
CA GLU A 43 11.22 2.95 -9.05
C GLU A 43 10.10 3.61 -8.26
N ILE A 44 9.15 2.83 -7.74
CA ILE A 44 7.92 3.36 -7.12
C ILE A 44 7.95 3.37 -5.59
N TYR A 45 8.85 2.62 -4.94
CA TYR A 45 8.79 2.44 -3.48
C TYR A 45 8.90 3.77 -2.70
N TYR A 46 9.77 4.67 -3.16
CA TYR A 46 9.96 5.99 -2.53
C TYR A 46 8.72 6.87 -2.68
N GLU A 47 8.09 6.89 -3.86
CA GLU A 47 6.85 7.64 -4.12
C GLU A 47 5.66 7.16 -3.27
N LEU A 48 5.69 5.89 -2.86
CA LEU A 48 4.70 5.28 -1.96
C LEU A 48 5.00 5.54 -0.47
N GLY A 49 6.04 6.32 -0.18
CA GLY A 49 6.44 6.72 1.17
C GLY A 49 7.12 5.59 1.94
N TYR A 50 7.86 4.72 1.25
CA TYR A 50 8.77 3.74 1.86
C TYR A 50 10.21 4.22 1.76
N GLU A 51 10.97 4.07 2.85
CA GLU A 51 12.39 4.43 2.90
C GLU A 51 13.28 3.40 2.19
N ASN A 52 12.84 2.15 2.13
CA ASN A 52 13.59 1.10 1.46
C ASN A 52 12.67 0.13 0.70
N LEU A 53 13.23 -0.48 -0.34
CA LEU A 53 12.54 -1.38 -1.23
C LEU A 53 12.05 -2.66 -0.52
N SER A 54 12.81 -3.19 0.43
CA SER A 54 12.48 -4.44 1.13
C SER A 54 11.19 -4.29 1.95
N SER A 55 11.05 -3.20 2.70
CA SER A 55 9.84 -2.88 3.48
C SER A 55 8.61 -2.75 2.58
N PHE A 56 8.77 -2.14 1.40
CA PHE A 56 7.71 -2.06 0.40
C PHE A 56 7.31 -3.46 -0.11
N ILE A 57 8.29 -4.27 -0.54
CA ILE A 57 8.04 -5.63 -1.04
C ILE A 57 7.34 -6.49 0.01
N GLN A 58 7.77 -6.41 1.28
CA GLN A 58 7.17 -7.14 2.38
C GLN A 58 5.71 -6.70 2.60
N SER A 59 5.46 -5.38 2.64
CA SER A 59 4.12 -4.84 2.81
C SER A 59 3.20 -5.22 1.65
N PHE A 60 3.70 -5.16 0.42
CA PHE A 60 2.95 -5.53 -0.77
C PHE A 60 2.58 -7.01 -0.74
N LYS A 61 3.55 -7.88 -0.40
CA LYS A 61 3.32 -9.32 -0.25
C LYS A 61 2.34 -9.63 0.87
N GLN A 62 2.33 -8.86 1.96
CA GLN A 62 1.37 -9.03 3.04
C GLN A 62 -0.08 -8.74 2.59
N ILE A 63 -0.28 -7.77 1.69
CA ILE A 63 -1.62 -7.40 1.20
C ILE A 63 -2.07 -8.27 0.02
N TYR A 64 -1.20 -8.56 -0.94
CA TYR A 64 -1.55 -9.29 -2.18
C TYR A 64 -1.13 -10.77 -2.18
N GLY A 65 -0.43 -11.25 -1.15
CA GLY A 65 0.08 -12.62 -1.05
C GLY A 65 1.33 -12.92 -1.90
N ILE A 66 1.63 -12.08 -2.90
CA ILE A 66 2.74 -12.26 -3.85
C ILE A 66 3.64 -11.02 -3.92
N THR A 67 4.86 -11.19 -4.43
CA THR A 67 5.80 -10.06 -4.59
C THR A 67 5.33 -9.10 -5.70
N PRO A 68 5.74 -7.81 -5.65
CA PRO A 68 5.46 -6.86 -6.73
C PRO A 68 5.86 -7.35 -8.13
N LYS A 69 7.01 -8.03 -8.24
CA LYS A 69 7.49 -8.60 -9.50
C LYS A 69 6.59 -9.71 -10.01
N GLN A 70 6.17 -10.64 -9.13
CA GLN A 70 5.21 -11.69 -9.50
C GLN A 70 3.85 -11.09 -9.87
N TYR A 71 3.41 -10.05 -9.16
CA TYR A 71 2.16 -9.35 -9.46
C TYR A 71 2.17 -8.70 -10.85
N GLN A 72 3.32 -8.18 -11.27
CA GLN A 72 3.51 -7.63 -12.61
C GLN A 72 3.54 -8.71 -13.71
N LEU A 73 4.09 -9.90 -13.41
CA LEU A 73 4.19 -11.01 -14.36
C LEU A 73 2.89 -11.82 -14.53
N ASN A 74 2.03 -11.83 -13.50
CA ASN A 74 0.74 -12.53 -13.50
C ASN A 74 -0.41 -11.70 -14.12
N ALA A 75 -0.09 -10.56 -14.75
CA ALA A 75 -1.07 -9.64 -15.34
C ALA A 75 -1.27 -9.91 -16.82
#